data_AF-A0A955HKE6-F1
#
_entry.id   AF-A0A955HKE6-F1
#
_cell.length_a   1.000
_cell.length_b   1.000
_cell.length_c   1.000
_cell.angle_alpha   90.00
_cell.angle_beta   90.00
_cell.angle_gamma   90.00
#
_symmetry.space_group_name_H-M   'P 1'
#
loop_
_entity.id
_entity.type
_entity.pdbx_description
1 polymer ?
#
loop_
_entity_poly.entity_id
_entity_poly.type
_entity_poly.pdbx_seq_one_letter_code
_entity_poly.pdbx_strand_id
1 'polypeptide(L)'
;MSNDDMNANTARIRVYHPQGFQVYIEIMFDDASYAMREVDAIAAAGWLPSPPDLPEGGEKEKIVTVMRRAKGDGTPIIDFYPEWNAAGTFGFNKYGHLYLDSPEDIAQFEAQSGLRLADLPVFDSDRPLKRTSGKKHQCEVSVKTPFDLVRIPDGQYDSGMPKYQYQYAIEKHVNGDSPAPQTAQSRKQSSTAWYEDDNNNKLLTSKLAECDPSLTIDYAELILKKSRKEFKTGKDFFDAAVAEFIKTKRPTTNPLLNGTDKKQSTQYDKES
;
A
#
# COMPACT_ATOMS: atom_id res chain seq x y z
N MET A 1 5.24 23.34 -57.08
CA MET A 1 5.01 22.45 -55.93
C MET A 1 6.26 22.55 -55.07
N SER A 2 6.23 23.40 -54.05
CA SER A 2 7.33 23.57 -53.11
C SER A 2 7.40 22.37 -52.18
N ASN A 3 8.60 21.82 -51.99
CA ASN A 3 8.91 20.68 -51.12
C ASN A 3 8.88 21.05 -49.61
N ASP A 4 7.98 21.95 -49.19
CA ASP A 4 7.74 22.23 -47.76
C ASP A 4 6.78 21.16 -47.19
N ASP A 5 7.09 19.88 -47.43
CA ASP A 5 6.69 18.81 -46.52
C ASP A 5 7.53 18.99 -45.24
N MET A 6 7.23 20.08 -44.50
CA MET A 6 7.71 20.27 -43.16
C MET A 6 7.13 19.11 -42.34
N ASN A 7 8.02 18.37 -41.67
CA ASN A 7 7.65 17.35 -40.69
C ASN A 7 6.74 17.98 -39.63
N ALA A 8 5.43 17.97 -39.85
CA ALA A 8 4.47 18.45 -38.87
C ALA A 8 4.60 17.56 -37.63
N ASN A 9 4.95 18.17 -36.49
CA ASN A 9 5.02 17.43 -35.25
C ASN A 9 3.61 16.98 -34.89
N THR A 10 3.47 15.70 -34.51
CA THR A 10 2.17 15.12 -34.16
C THR A 10 2.22 14.62 -32.72
N ALA A 11 1.25 15.00 -31.91
CA ALA A 11 1.02 14.47 -30.57
C ALA A 11 -0.25 13.63 -30.61
N ARG A 12 -0.22 12.45 -29.97
CA ARG A 12 -1.40 11.62 -29.81
C ARG A 12 -1.77 11.58 -28.33
N ILE A 13 -2.96 12.08 -28.01
CA ILE A 13 -3.50 12.05 -26.65
C ILE A 13 -4.61 11.01 -26.53
N ARG A 14 -4.72 10.39 -25.36
CA ARG A 14 -5.84 9.52 -25.00
C ARG A 14 -6.82 10.35 -24.17
N VAL A 15 -8.09 10.35 -24.57
CA VAL A 15 -9.17 11.06 -23.86
C VAL A 15 -10.41 10.17 -23.78
N TYR A 16 -11.34 10.53 -22.91
CA TYR A 16 -12.60 9.85 -22.71
C TYR A 16 -13.76 10.80 -22.96
N HIS A 17 -14.66 10.40 -23.85
CA HIS A 17 -15.92 11.11 -24.05
C HIS A 17 -16.72 11.09 -22.73
N PRO A 18 -17.53 12.12 -22.42
CA PRO A 18 -18.41 12.10 -21.24
C PRO A 18 -19.30 10.86 -21.09
N GLN A 19 -19.60 10.18 -22.20
CA GLN A 19 -20.36 8.93 -22.22
C GLN A 19 -19.51 7.66 -21.96
N GLY A 20 -18.21 7.81 -21.68
CA GLY A 20 -17.30 6.70 -21.32
C GLY A 20 -16.49 6.10 -22.47
N PHE A 21 -16.64 6.59 -23.71
CA PHE A 21 -15.85 6.07 -24.84
C PHE A 21 -14.40 6.55 -24.78
N GLN A 22 -13.45 5.62 -24.88
CA GLN A 22 -12.04 5.94 -25.07
C GLN A 22 -11.76 6.33 -26.53
N VAL A 23 -11.12 7.47 -26.73
CA VAL A 23 -10.72 7.97 -28.05
C VAL A 23 -9.26 8.39 -28.02
N TYR A 24 -8.58 8.25 -29.16
CA TYR A 24 -7.28 8.86 -29.38
C TYR A 24 -7.44 10.04 -30.33
N ILE A 25 -6.97 11.21 -29.91
CA ILE A 25 -6.97 12.43 -30.72
C ILE A 25 -5.53 12.71 -31.14
N GLU A 26 -5.32 12.89 -32.44
CA GLU A 26 -4.04 13.32 -33.01
C GLU A 26 -4.08 14.85 -33.20
N ILE A 27 -3.12 15.52 -32.60
CA ILE A 27 -2.93 16.97 -32.65
C ILE A 27 -1.69 17.23 -33.48
N MET A 28 -1.87 17.85 -34.64
CA MET A 28 -0.76 18.42 -35.41
C MET A 28 -0.40 19.77 -34.79
N PHE A 29 0.88 20.01 -34.53
CA PHE A 29 1.33 21.24 -33.89
C PHE A 29 2.66 21.71 -34.45
N ASP A 30 2.81 23.03 -34.56
CA ASP A 30 4.08 23.66 -34.95
C ASP A 30 4.97 23.88 -33.71
N ASP A 31 4.36 24.15 -32.55
CA ASP A 31 5.04 24.33 -31.26
C ASP A 31 4.22 23.79 -30.08
N ALA A 32 4.88 23.59 -28.93
CA ALA A 32 4.27 23.00 -27.75
C ALA A 32 3.11 23.84 -27.16
N SER A 33 3.13 25.16 -27.33
CA SER A 33 2.07 26.04 -26.83
C SER A 33 0.77 25.84 -27.61
N TYR A 34 0.87 25.61 -28.92
CA TYR A 34 -0.27 25.21 -29.74
C TYR A 34 -0.86 23.88 -29.24
N ALA A 35 -0.04 22.86 -29.02
CA ALA A 35 -0.49 21.56 -28.54
C ALA A 35 -1.23 21.66 -27.19
N MET A 36 -0.70 22.44 -26.25
CA MET A 36 -1.33 22.64 -24.94
C MET A 36 -2.68 23.36 -25.05
N ARG A 37 -2.80 24.36 -25.92
CA ARG A 37 -4.09 25.05 -26.14
C ARG A 37 -5.16 24.11 -26.69
N GLU A 38 -4.79 23.20 -27.58
CA GLU A 38 -5.73 22.18 -28.09
C GLU A 38 -6.15 21.18 -26.99
N VAL A 39 -5.22 20.78 -26.12
CA VAL A 39 -5.54 19.95 -24.94
C VAL A 39 -6.54 20.67 -24.02
N ASP A 40 -6.32 21.96 -23.74
CA ASP A 40 -7.22 22.77 -22.93
C ASP A 40 -8.61 22.91 -23.57
N ALA A 41 -8.67 23.08 -24.90
CA ALA A 41 -9.93 23.15 -25.64
C ALA A 41 -10.71 21.83 -25.60
N ILE A 42 -10.01 20.70 -25.73
CA ILE A 42 -10.61 19.35 -25.61
C ILE A 42 -11.16 19.14 -24.20
N ALA A 43 -10.41 19.53 -23.16
CA ALA A 43 -10.87 19.47 -21.78
C ALA A 43 -12.10 20.39 -21.55
N ALA A 44 -12.08 21.62 -22.08
CA ALA A 44 -13.20 22.56 -22.00
C ALA A 44 -14.47 22.06 -22.71
N ALA A 45 -14.32 21.21 -23.73
CA ALA A 45 -15.43 20.53 -24.39
C ALA A 45 -16.00 19.33 -23.59
N GLY A 46 -15.50 19.10 -22.36
CA GLY A 46 -15.98 18.07 -21.45
C GLY A 46 -15.31 16.70 -21.61
N TRP A 47 -14.33 16.56 -22.50
CA TRP A 47 -13.56 15.33 -22.59
C TRP A 47 -12.70 15.15 -21.34
N LEU A 48 -12.66 13.93 -20.84
CA LEU A 48 -12.00 13.61 -19.59
C LEU A 48 -10.63 12.97 -19.88
N PRO A 49 -9.61 13.26 -19.07
CA PRO A 49 -8.30 12.60 -19.18
C PRO A 49 -8.33 11.14 -18.71
N SER A 50 -9.35 10.78 -17.92
CA SER A 50 -9.63 9.45 -17.40
C SER A 50 -11.09 9.07 -17.65
N PRO A 51 -11.44 7.78 -17.69
CA PRO A 51 -12.83 7.35 -17.72
C PRO A 51 -13.64 7.98 -16.57
N PRO A 52 -14.91 8.38 -16.79
CA PRO A 52 -15.74 9.02 -15.75
C PRO A 52 -16.01 8.12 -14.53
N ASP A 53 -15.82 6.80 -14.67
CA ASP A 53 -15.98 5.80 -13.61
C ASP A 53 -14.70 5.57 -12.78
N LEU A 54 -13.58 6.22 -13.12
CA LEU A 54 -12.35 6.13 -12.35
C LEU A 54 -12.13 7.34 -11.44
N PRO A 55 -11.51 7.15 -10.26
CA PRO A 55 -10.99 8.25 -9.45
C PRO A 55 -10.01 9.13 -10.26
N GLU A 56 -9.84 10.38 -9.83
CA GLU A 56 -8.91 11.32 -10.46
C GLU A 56 -7.49 10.72 -10.56
N GLY A 57 -6.89 10.80 -11.75
CA GLY A 57 -5.57 10.20 -12.05
C GLY A 57 -5.57 8.67 -12.08
N GLY A 58 -6.72 8.03 -11.91
CA GLY A 58 -6.90 6.60 -12.03
C GLY A 58 -6.69 6.13 -13.47
N GLU A 59 -6.00 5.01 -13.61
CA GLU A 59 -5.81 4.29 -14.85
C GLU A 59 -6.41 2.89 -14.73
N LYS A 60 -6.88 2.32 -15.84
CA LYS A 60 -7.42 0.97 -15.90
C LYS A 60 -6.71 0.20 -17.00
N GLU A 61 -6.39 -1.05 -16.72
CA GLU A 61 -5.74 -1.94 -17.67
C GLU A 61 -6.31 -3.35 -17.62
N LYS A 62 -6.40 -3.99 -18.77
CA LYS A 62 -6.90 -5.37 -18.88
C LYS A 62 -5.78 -6.35 -18.55
N ILE A 63 -6.02 -7.21 -17.56
CA ILE A 63 -5.08 -8.22 -17.11
C ILE A 63 -5.42 -9.56 -17.74
N VAL A 64 -4.42 -10.19 -18.34
CA VAL A 64 -4.55 -11.51 -18.98
C VAL A 64 -3.61 -12.56 -18.40
N THR A 65 -2.57 -12.13 -17.69
CA THR A 65 -1.56 -13.01 -17.10
C THR A 65 -1.29 -12.58 -15.67
N VAL A 66 -1.17 -13.58 -14.79
CA VAL A 66 -0.78 -13.40 -13.39
C VAL A 66 0.41 -14.26 -13.06
N MET A 67 1.09 -13.90 -11.99
CA MET A 67 2.17 -14.69 -11.42
C MET A 67 2.19 -14.51 -9.91
N ARG A 68 2.31 -15.62 -9.20
CA ARG A 68 2.45 -15.63 -7.75
C ARG A 68 3.92 -15.48 -7.40
N ARG A 69 4.25 -14.52 -6.54
CA ARG A 69 5.55 -14.40 -5.87
C ARG A 69 5.43 -14.72 -4.40
N ALA A 70 6.52 -15.25 -3.85
CA ALA A 70 6.71 -15.36 -2.42
C ALA A 70 7.53 -14.15 -1.93
N LYS A 71 7.19 -13.69 -0.73
CA LYS A 71 8.04 -12.83 0.09
C LYS A 71 8.44 -13.65 1.32
N GLY A 72 9.57 -13.28 1.94
CA GLY A 72 10.09 -13.98 3.12
C GLY A 72 9.14 -14.07 4.33
N ASP A 73 8.04 -13.31 4.35
CA ASP A 73 7.01 -13.37 5.40
C ASP A 73 5.87 -14.38 5.10
N GLY A 74 5.91 -15.07 3.95
CA GLY A 74 4.92 -16.06 3.54
C GLY A 74 3.66 -15.48 2.91
N THR A 75 3.50 -14.15 2.89
CA THR A 75 2.35 -13.49 2.26
C THR A 75 2.41 -13.67 0.75
N PRO A 76 1.37 -14.24 0.12
CA PRO A 76 1.31 -14.35 -1.33
C PRO A 76 1.19 -12.97 -1.98
N ILE A 77 2.05 -12.70 -2.96
CA ILE A 77 1.95 -11.51 -3.81
C ILE A 77 1.54 -11.94 -5.20
N ILE A 78 0.51 -11.31 -5.77
CA ILE A 78 0.15 -11.51 -7.17
C ILE A 78 0.62 -10.32 -7.99
N ASP A 79 1.48 -10.57 -8.97
CA ASP A 79 1.79 -9.59 -10.01
C ASP A 79 0.84 -9.76 -11.19
N PHE A 80 0.32 -8.65 -11.70
CA PHE A 80 -0.64 -8.60 -12.79
C PHE A 80 0.01 -8.05 -14.06
N TYR A 81 -0.15 -8.74 -15.17
CA TYR A 81 0.43 -8.38 -16.45
C TYR A 81 -0.65 -8.21 -17.52
N PRO A 82 -0.55 -7.13 -18.32
CA PRO A 82 -1.44 -6.95 -19.44
C PRO A 82 -1.04 -7.85 -20.61
N GLU A 83 -1.87 -7.80 -21.64
CA GLU A 83 -1.57 -8.49 -22.89
C GLU A 83 -0.33 -7.89 -23.58
N TRP A 84 0.38 -8.74 -24.31
CA TRP A 84 1.45 -8.26 -25.18
C TRP A 84 0.84 -7.46 -26.32
N ASN A 85 1.39 -6.28 -26.61
CA ASN A 85 1.12 -5.65 -27.90
C ASN A 85 1.88 -6.39 -29.01
N ALA A 86 1.49 -6.16 -30.27
CA ALA A 86 2.12 -6.79 -31.44
C ALA A 86 3.63 -6.51 -31.54
N ALA A 87 4.09 -5.36 -31.05
CA ALA A 87 5.49 -4.97 -31.04
C ALA A 87 6.32 -5.61 -29.91
N GLY A 88 5.69 -6.28 -28.94
CA GLY A 88 6.37 -6.85 -27.78
C GLY A 88 6.96 -5.82 -26.81
N THR A 89 6.57 -4.54 -26.92
CA THR A 89 7.06 -3.45 -26.07
C THR A 89 6.17 -3.21 -24.85
N PHE A 90 4.90 -3.62 -24.93
CA PHE A 90 3.94 -3.57 -23.84
C PHE A 90 3.67 -4.98 -23.30
N GLY A 91 3.40 -5.13 -22.00
CA GLY A 91 3.24 -6.44 -21.35
C GLY A 91 4.54 -7.06 -20.82
N PHE A 92 5.69 -6.44 -21.08
CA PHE A 92 7.01 -6.83 -20.53
C PHE A 92 7.12 -6.62 -19.01
N ASN A 93 6.61 -5.49 -18.52
CA ASN A 93 6.55 -5.19 -17.09
C ASN A 93 5.16 -5.51 -16.54
N LYS A 94 5.10 -5.76 -15.23
CA LYS A 94 3.81 -5.82 -14.53
C LYS A 94 3.12 -4.46 -14.57
N TYR A 95 1.80 -4.49 -14.61
CA TYR A 95 0.97 -3.30 -14.45
C TYR A 95 0.78 -2.95 -12.97
N GLY A 96 0.56 -3.95 -12.12
CA GLY A 96 0.30 -3.79 -10.70
C GLY A 96 0.60 -5.03 -9.89
N HIS A 97 0.42 -4.95 -8.57
CA HIS A 97 0.46 -6.10 -7.69
C HIS A 97 -0.47 -5.94 -6.49
N LEU A 98 -0.89 -7.06 -5.92
CA LEU A 98 -1.67 -7.12 -4.68
C LEU A 98 -1.02 -8.10 -3.71
N TYR A 99 -1.03 -7.72 -2.43
CA TYR A 99 -0.75 -8.62 -1.32
C TYR A 99 -2.06 -9.27 -0.94
N LEU A 100 -2.07 -10.59 -0.82
CA LEU A 100 -3.26 -11.34 -0.42
C LEU A 100 -3.13 -11.66 1.07
N ASP A 101 -3.35 -10.64 1.90
CA ASP A 101 -3.14 -10.68 3.35
C ASP A 101 -4.30 -11.38 4.09
N SER A 102 -5.49 -11.41 3.47
CA SER A 102 -6.70 -11.95 4.06
C SER A 102 -7.38 -13.02 3.19
N PRO A 103 -8.21 -13.91 3.78
CA PRO A 103 -9.06 -14.82 3.01
C PRO A 103 -9.97 -14.12 2.01
N GLU A 104 -10.42 -12.91 2.32
CA GLU A 104 -11.26 -12.09 1.44
C GLU A 104 -10.49 -11.64 0.20
N ASP A 105 -9.23 -11.23 0.34
CA ASP A 105 -8.37 -10.86 -0.80
C ASP A 105 -8.14 -12.05 -1.72
N ILE A 106 -7.91 -13.24 -1.12
CA ILE A 106 -7.76 -14.49 -1.86
C ILE A 106 -9.06 -14.79 -2.63
N ALA A 107 -10.20 -14.75 -1.95
CA ALA A 107 -11.50 -15.02 -2.57
C ALA A 107 -11.79 -14.05 -3.73
N GLN A 108 -11.47 -12.77 -3.56
CA GLN A 108 -11.65 -11.76 -4.60
C GLN A 108 -10.73 -12.03 -5.81
N PHE A 109 -9.45 -12.33 -5.57
CA PHE A 109 -8.53 -12.72 -6.63
C PHE A 109 -9.03 -13.94 -7.41
N GLU A 110 -9.46 -14.98 -6.71
CA GLU A 110 -9.94 -16.22 -7.33
C GLU A 110 -11.24 -15.99 -8.12
N ALA A 111 -12.15 -15.16 -7.60
CA ALA A 111 -13.39 -14.80 -8.29
C ALA A 111 -13.13 -14.03 -9.59
N GLN A 112 -12.19 -13.07 -9.57
CA GLN A 112 -11.89 -12.22 -10.74
C GLN A 112 -11.07 -12.98 -11.80
N SER A 113 -10.06 -13.73 -11.39
CA SER A 113 -9.16 -14.43 -12.31
C SER A 113 -9.71 -15.78 -12.81
N GLY A 114 -10.65 -16.38 -12.06
CA GLY A 114 -11.10 -17.77 -12.25
C GLY A 114 -10.04 -18.83 -11.90
N LEU A 115 -8.91 -18.43 -11.31
CA LEU A 115 -7.83 -19.31 -10.86
C LEU A 115 -7.95 -19.60 -9.37
N ARG A 116 -7.27 -20.65 -8.90
CA ARG A 116 -7.06 -20.89 -7.47
C ARG A 116 -5.65 -20.48 -7.09
N LEU A 117 -5.49 -19.78 -5.97
CA LEU A 117 -4.17 -19.34 -5.51
C LEU A 117 -3.21 -20.51 -5.25
N ALA A 118 -3.75 -21.60 -4.71
CA ALA A 118 -3.01 -22.82 -4.39
C ALA A 118 -2.43 -23.50 -5.64
N ASP A 119 -3.08 -23.35 -6.79
CA ASP A 119 -2.67 -23.98 -8.05
C ASP A 119 -1.61 -23.14 -8.81
N LEU A 120 -1.32 -21.92 -8.34
CA LEU A 120 -0.33 -21.06 -8.99
C LEU A 120 1.09 -21.47 -8.62
N PRO A 121 1.98 -21.70 -9.61
CA PRO A 121 3.40 -21.86 -9.36
C PRO A 121 3.98 -20.60 -8.71
N VAL A 122 4.83 -20.80 -7.71
CA VAL A 122 5.50 -19.70 -7.01
C VAL A 122 6.78 -19.33 -7.74
N PHE A 123 6.91 -18.04 -8.08
CA PHE A 123 8.17 -17.45 -8.51
C PHE A 123 8.92 -16.94 -7.28
N ASP A 124 10.00 -17.65 -6.93
CA ASP A 124 10.83 -17.36 -5.77
C ASP A 124 11.78 -16.19 -6.05
N SER A 125 11.25 -14.97 -5.98
CA SER A 125 12.02 -13.74 -6.19
C SER A 125 11.37 -12.54 -5.51
N ASP A 126 12.21 -11.70 -4.89
CA ASP A 126 11.80 -10.41 -4.34
C ASP A 126 11.37 -9.41 -5.42
N ARG A 127 11.83 -9.60 -6.66
CA ARG A 127 11.57 -8.70 -7.78
C ARG A 127 10.50 -9.28 -8.71
N PRO A 128 9.65 -8.42 -9.31
CA PRO A 128 8.73 -8.87 -10.33
C PRO A 128 9.50 -9.39 -11.55
N LEU A 129 8.96 -10.42 -12.19
CA LEU A 129 9.51 -10.96 -13.43
C LEU A 129 9.35 -9.90 -14.54
N LYS A 130 10.41 -9.74 -15.33
CA LYS A 130 10.34 -9.07 -16.61
C LYS A 130 10.06 -10.13 -17.68
N ARG A 131 8.85 -10.11 -18.23
CA ARG A 131 8.42 -11.13 -19.20
C ARG A 131 9.21 -10.99 -20.50
N THR A 132 9.40 -12.07 -21.24
CA THR A 132 10.07 -12.03 -22.54
C THR A 132 9.06 -12.37 -23.64
N SER A 133 8.90 -11.49 -24.63
CA SER A 133 7.98 -11.75 -25.74
C SER A 133 8.36 -13.06 -26.45
N GLY A 134 7.37 -13.90 -26.75
CA GLY A 134 7.58 -15.22 -27.36
C GLY A 134 8.19 -16.30 -26.46
N LYS A 135 8.64 -15.97 -25.24
CA LYS A 135 9.19 -16.95 -24.28
C LYS A 135 8.51 -16.83 -22.92
N LYS A 136 7.44 -17.61 -22.76
CA LYS A 136 6.65 -17.71 -21.53
C LYS A 136 7.47 -18.37 -20.42
N HIS A 137 7.57 -17.72 -19.27
CA HIS A 137 8.13 -18.31 -18.05
C HIS A 137 7.14 -19.31 -17.43
N GLN A 138 7.64 -20.36 -16.77
CA GLN A 138 6.80 -21.42 -16.19
C GLN A 138 5.83 -20.92 -15.10
N CYS A 139 6.16 -19.80 -14.45
CA CYS A 139 5.30 -19.18 -13.43
C CYS A 139 4.26 -18.20 -14.00
N GLU A 140 4.29 -17.92 -15.31
CA GLU A 140 3.25 -17.10 -15.94
C GLU A 140 1.99 -17.93 -16.15
N VAL A 141 0.89 -17.54 -15.53
CA VAL A 141 -0.40 -18.22 -15.66
C VAL A 141 -1.40 -17.29 -16.31
N SER A 142 -2.04 -17.74 -17.39
CA SER A 142 -3.11 -16.97 -18.03
C SER A 142 -4.36 -17.07 -17.17
N VAL A 143 -5.03 -15.95 -16.94
CA VAL A 143 -6.31 -15.93 -16.24
C VAL A 143 -7.39 -16.61 -17.09
N LYS A 144 -8.38 -17.22 -16.46
CA LYS A 144 -9.51 -17.83 -17.19
C LYS A 144 -10.46 -16.75 -17.70
N THR A 145 -10.65 -15.71 -16.91
CA THR A 145 -11.46 -14.54 -17.25
C THR A 145 -10.56 -13.31 -17.23
N PRO A 146 -10.25 -12.70 -18.38
CA PRO A 146 -9.59 -11.40 -18.40
C PRO A 146 -10.42 -10.38 -17.61
N PHE A 147 -9.78 -9.65 -16.72
CA PHE A 147 -10.44 -8.65 -15.87
C PHE A 147 -9.66 -7.35 -15.88
N ASP A 148 -10.31 -6.26 -15.52
CA ASP A 148 -9.68 -4.95 -15.47
C ASP A 148 -9.15 -4.66 -14.06
N LEU A 149 -7.90 -4.18 -13.98
CA LEU A 149 -7.29 -3.69 -12.76
C LEU A 149 -7.15 -2.17 -12.85
N VAL A 150 -7.61 -1.48 -11.82
CA VAL A 150 -7.49 -0.02 -11.70
C VAL A 150 -6.30 0.30 -10.82
N ARG A 151 -5.43 1.19 -11.30
CA ARG A 151 -4.31 1.78 -10.56
C ARG A 151 -4.67 3.21 -10.19
N ILE A 152 -4.73 3.52 -8.89
CA ILE A 152 -5.12 4.83 -8.35
C ILE A 152 -3.90 5.46 -7.68
N PRO A 153 -3.55 6.74 -7.97
CA PRO A 153 -2.51 7.45 -7.25
C PRO A 153 -2.79 7.54 -5.75
N ASP A 154 -1.78 7.24 -4.92
CA ASP A 154 -1.86 7.25 -3.45
C ASP A 154 -0.67 8.04 -2.85
N GLY A 155 -0.34 9.17 -3.48
CA GLY A 155 0.78 10.04 -3.08
C GLY A 155 2.13 9.61 -3.65
N GLN A 156 3.20 9.90 -2.91
CA GLN A 156 4.59 9.64 -3.31
C GLN A 156 5.37 9.08 -2.12
N TYR A 157 6.38 8.25 -2.41
CA TYR A 157 7.39 7.85 -1.44
C TYR A 157 8.35 9.01 -1.17
N ASP A 158 9.13 8.92 -0.08
CA ASP A 158 10.18 9.90 0.25
C ASP A 158 11.23 10.08 -0.86
N SER A 159 11.37 9.07 -1.73
CA SER A 159 12.22 9.13 -2.93
C SER A 159 11.65 9.96 -4.08
N GLY A 160 10.43 10.50 -3.94
CA GLY A 160 9.68 11.19 -5.00
C GLY A 160 8.98 10.25 -5.99
N MET A 161 9.13 8.93 -5.83
CA MET A 161 8.46 7.95 -6.68
C MET A 161 6.96 7.91 -6.38
N PRO A 162 6.08 7.84 -7.40
CA PRO A 162 4.64 7.76 -7.17
C PRO A 162 4.25 6.46 -6.48
N LYS A 163 3.35 6.55 -5.51
CA LYS A 163 2.70 5.42 -4.86
C LYS A 163 1.33 5.21 -5.50
N TYR A 164 0.93 3.95 -5.63
CA TYR A 164 -0.35 3.58 -6.19
C TYR A 164 -1.04 2.52 -5.33
N GLN A 165 -2.37 2.64 -5.25
CA GLN A 165 -3.26 1.58 -4.80
C GLN A 165 -3.84 0.87 -6.03
N TYR A 166 -4.16 -0.42 -5.86
CA TYR A 166 -4.72 -1.24 -6.92
C TYR A 166 -6.05 -1.80 -6.47
N GLN A 167 -7.05 -1.77 -7.35
CA GLN A 167 -8.36 -2.36 -7.10
C GLN A 167 -8.87 -3.04 -8.35
N TYR A 168 -9.61 -4.12 -8.19
CA TYR A 168 -10.35 -4.72 -9.31
C TYR A 168 -11.43 -3.74 -9.78
N ALA A 169 -11.57 -3.57 -11.10
CA ALA A 169 -12.71 -2.84 -11.63
C ALA A 169 -13.95 -3.72 -11.45
N ILE A 170 -14.80 -3.38 -10.48
CA ILE A 170 -16.09 -4.04 -10.33
C ILE A 170 -17.00 -3.43 -11.40
N GLU A 171 -17.21 -4.16 -12.49
CA GLU A 171 -18.29 -3.82 -13.42
C GLU A 171 -19.58 -3.84 -12.61
N LYS A 172 -20.17 -2.66 -12.39
CA LYS A 172 -21.55 -2.58 -11.93
C LYS A 172 -22.41 -3.15 -13.05
N HIS A 173 -22.62 -4.46 -13.06
CA HIS A 173 -23.68 -5.03 -13.86
C HIS A 173 -24.98 -4.42 -13.35
N VAL A 174 -25.49 -3.44 -14.09
CA VAL A 174 -26.83 -2.89 -13.93
C VAL A 174 -27.80 -3.95 -14.42
N ASN A 175 -27.92 -5.05 -13.67
CA ASN A 175 -29.03 -5.97 -13.81
C ASN A 175 -30.19 -5.31 -13.06
N GLY A 176 -31.15 -4.78 -13.83
CA GLY A 176 -32.21 -3.89 -13.39
C GLY A 176 -33.27 -4.46 -12.45
N ASP A 177 -32.96 -5.43 -11.60
CA ASP A 177 -33.89 -5.96 -10.59
C ASP A 177 -33.11 -6.58 -9.41
N SER A 178 -32.66 -5.78 -8.43
CA SER A 178 -32.40 -6.23 -7.06
C SER A 178 -32.10 -5.09 -6.07
N PRO A 179 -32.44 -5.27 -4.78
CA PRO A 179 -32.63 -4.19 -3.81
C PRO A 179 -31.31 -3.54 -3.37
N ALA A 180 -31.46 -2.32 -2.83
CA ALA A 180 -30.41 -1.36 -2.50
C ALA A 180 -29.10 -1.95 -1.94
N PRO A 181 -27.93 -1.48 -2.42
CA PRO A 181 -26.65 -1.98 -1.97
C PRO A 181 -26.39 -1.56 -0.52
N GLN A 182 -26.08 -2.54 0.34
CA GLN A 182 -25.36 -2.25 1.58
C GLN A 182 -24.00 -1.68 1.19
N THR A 183 -23.73 -0.47 1.66
CA THR A 183 -22.47 0.25 1.48
C THR A 183 -21.27 -0.65 1.78
N ALA A 184 -20.52 -1.01 0.76
CA ALA A 184 -19.17 -1.53 0.91
C ALA A 184 -18.32 -0.44 1.57
N GLN A 185 -18.02 -0.62 2.85
CA GLN A 185 -17.06 0.22 3.54
C GLN A 185 -15.70 0.03 2.86
N SER A 186 -15.21 1.08 2.22
CA SER A 186 -13.81 1.21 1.82
C SER A 186 -12.96 1.06 3.08
N ARG A 187 -12.49 -0.15 3.33
CA ARG A 187 -11.52 -0.43 4.38
C ARG A 187 -10.19 0.03 3.81
N LYS A 188 -9.65 1.13 4.36
CA LYS A 188 -8.28 1.57 4.09
C LYS A 188 -7.36 0.35 4.16
N GLN A 189 -6.79 -0.06 3.03
CA GLN A 189 -5.67 -0.99 3.03
C GLN A 189 -4.59 -0.37 3.91
N SER A 190 -4.24 -1.06 4.99
CA SER A 190 -3.24 -0.61 5.93
C SER A 190 -1.87 -0.64 5.26
N SER A 191 -1.49 0.44 4.58
CA SER A 191 -0.07 0.78 4.50
C SER A 191 0.33 1.21 5.89
N THR A 192 1.10 0.39 6.57
CA THR A 192 1.59 0.59 7.92
C THR A 192 2.48 1.84 8.00
N ALA A 193 1.85 3.01 8.07
CA ALA A 193 2.42 4.21 8.67
C ALA A 193 1.81 4.31 10.07
N TRP A 194 2.54 3.84 11.07
CA TRP A 194 2.18 3.97 12.47
C TRP A 194 2.28 5.43 12.89
N TYR A 195 1.30 6.28 12.60
CA TYR A 195 1.10 7.54 13.31
C TYR A 195 -0.40 7.93 13.30
N GLU A 196 -0.91 8.19 14.51
CA GLU A 196 -2.14 8.93 14.82
C GLU A 196 -3.49 8.26 14.52
N ASP A 197 -3.88 7.28 15.34
CA ASP A 197 -5.29 6.95 15.58
C ASP A 197 -5.57 6.96 17.10
N ASP A 198 -6.51 7.80 17.53
CA ASP A 198 -6.97 7.92 18.92
C ASP A 198 -7.50 6.58 19.47
N ASN A 199 -7.91 5.66 18.60
CA ASN A 199 -8.35 4.32 18.99
C ASN A 199 -7.20 3.45 19.54
N ASN A 200 -5.99 3.59 19.01
CA ASN A 200 -4.82 2.89 19.55
C ASN A 200 -4.42 3.43 20.93
N ASN A 201 -4.69 4.71 21.19
CA ASN A 201 -4.42 5.33 22.48
C ASN A 201 -5.35 4.80 23.57
N LYS A 202 -6.64 4.63 23.27
CA LYS A 202 -7.59 3.99 24.19
C LYS A 202 -7.20 2.55 24.50
N LEU A 203 -6.74 1.79 23.50
CA LEU A 203 -6.33 0.39 23.67
C LEU A 203 -5.02 0.25 24.48
N LEU A 204 -4.05 1.16 24.31
CA LEU A 204 -2.85 1.17 25.14
C LEU A 204 -3.17 1.56 26.59
N THR A 205 -4.04 2.55 26.77
CA THR A 205 -4.45 3.03 28.10
C THR A 205 -5.23 1.96 28.85
N SER A 206 -6.11 1.23 28.17
CA SER A 206 -6.83 0.09 28.76
C SER A 206 -5.90 -1.05 29.13
N LYS A 207 -4.94 -1.42 28.26
CA LYS A 207 -3.96 -2.47 28.56
C LYS A 207 -3.03 -2.12 29.71
N LEU A 208 -2.60 -0.86 29.83
CA LEU A 208 -1.80 -0.40 30.97
C LEU A 208 -2.59 -0.42 32.28
N ALA A 209 -3.88 -0.07 32.24
CA ALA A 209 -4.78 -0.17 33.40
C ALA A 209 -5.13 -1.62 33.77
N GLU A 210 -5.19 -2.53 32.80
CA GLU A 210 -5.36 -3.98 33.03
C GLU A 210 -4.13 -4.60 33.70
N CYS A 211 -2.92 -4.11 33.39
CA CYS A 211 -1.69 -4.57 34.03
C CYS A 211 -1.53 -4.07 35.47
N ASP A 212 -2.19 -2.97 35.85
CA ASP A 212 -2.23 -2.47 37.21
C ASP A 212 -3.51 -1.66 37.48
N PRO A 213 -4.51 -2.26 38.16
CA PRO A 213 -5.79 -1.61 38.41
C PRO A 213 -5.70 -0.41 39.37
N SER A 214 -4.53 -0.13 39.97
CA SER A 214 -4.30 1.08 40.77
C SER A 214 -3.91 2.30 39.92
N LEU A 215 -3.59 2.12 38.64
CA LEU A 215 -3.41 3.25 37.71
C LEU A 215 -4.78 3.79 37.31
N THR A 216 -5.03 5.06 37.62
CA THR A 216 -6.14 5.79 37.02
C THR A 216 -5.82 6.07 35.55
N ILE A 217 -6.86 6.09 34.71
CA ILE A 217 -6.78 6.40 33.29
C ILE A 217 -6.02 7.72 33.06
N ASP A 218 -6.23 8.71 33.94
CA ASP A 218 -5.55 10.01 33.90
C ASP A 218 -4.03 9.93 34.09
N TYR A 219 -3.53 9.00 34.91
CA TYR A 219 -2.10 8.84 35.15
C TYR A 219 -1.40 8.11 34.00
N ALA A 220 -2.08 7.11 33.40
CA ALA A 220 -1.62 6.45 32.19
C ALA A 220 -1.57 7.44 31.01
N GLU A 221 -2.58 8.29 30.85
CA GLU A 221 -2.56 9.37 29.85
C GLU A 221 -1.42 10.37 30.07
N LEU A 222 -1.11 10.72 31.32
CA LEU A 222 -0.03 11.67 31.65
C LEU A 222 1.35 11.11 31.28
N ILE A 223 1.59 9.81 31.54
CA ILE A 223 2.82 9.11 31.13
C ILE A 223 2.95 9.11 29.60
N LEU A 224 1.88 8.75 28.88
CA LEU A 224 1.86 8.70 27.42
C LEU A 224 2.06 10.09 26.79
N LYS A 225 1.53 11.16 27.40
CA LYS A 225 1.70 12.55 26.92
C LYS A 225 3.13 13.06 27.11
N LYS A 226 3.80 12.71 28.21
CA LYS A 226 5.19 13.13 28.46
C LYS A 226 6.18 12.45 27.52
N SER A 227 6.03 11.15 27.27
CA SER A 227 6.96 10.38 26.44
C SER A 227 6.81 10.66 24.94
N ARG A 228 5.63 11.05 24.43
CA ARG A 228 5.41 11.30 22.98
C ARG A 228 6.27 12.42 22.38
N LYS A 229 6.76 13.37 23.18
CA LYS A 229 7.58 14.48 22.66
C LYS A 229 9.01 14.08 22.29
N GLU A 230 9.48 12.90 22.70
CA GLU A 230 10.91 12.59 22.68
C GLU A 230 11.31 11.42 21.76
N PHE A 231 10.36 10.68 21.18
CA PHE A 231 10.67 9.46 20.42
C PHE A 231 10.22 9.50 18.96
N LYS A 232 11.12 9.07 18.06
CA LYS A 232 10.91 9.08 16.60
C LYS A 232 10.08 7.90 16.09
N THR A 233 10.06 6.78 16.81
CA THR A 233 9.31 5.57 16.43
C THR A 233 8.45 5.03 17.56
N GLY A 234 7.36 4.34 17.21
CA GLY A 234 6.44 3.74 18.19
C GLY A 234 7.05 2.61 19.03
N LYS A 235 8.10 1.94 18.53
CA LYS A 235 8.82 0.92 19.29
C LYS A 235 9.69 1.55 20.40
N ASP A 236 10.44 2.61 20.06
CA ASP A 236 11.27 3.33 21.03
C ASP A 236 10.41 3.92 22.16
N PHE A 237 9.21 4.39 21.80
CA PHE A 237 8.21 4.86 22.75
C PHE A 237 7.74 3.75 23.70
N PHE A 238 7.40 2.56 23.18
CA PHE A 238 6.92 1.46 24.01
C PHE A 238 8.00 0.96 24.97
N ASP A 239 9.22 0.78 24.48
CA ASP A 239 10.35 0.32 25.30
C ASP A 239 10.69 1.33 26.40
N ALA A 240 10.62 2.64 26.11
CA ALA A 240 10.82 3.71 27.09
C ALA A 240 9.70 3.76 28.14
N ALA A 241 8.43 3.65 27.74
CA ALA A 241 7.30 3.65 28.65
C ALA A 241 7.35 2.47 29.64
N VAL A 242 7.72 1.28 29.15
CA VAL A 242 7.91 0.09 29.99
C VAL A 242 9.10 0.28 30.95
N ALA A 243 10.22 0.85 30.49
CA ALA A 243 11.37 1.12 31.35
C ALA A 243 11.06 2.13 32.47
N GLU A 244 10.26 3.16 32.19
CA GLU A 244 9.85 4.15 33.19
C GLU A 244 8.87 3.56 34.21
N PHE A 245 7.94 2.73 33.75
CA PHE A 245 7.05 1.96 34.61
C PHE A 245 7.84 1.07 35.60
N ILE A 246 8.85 0.34 35.12
CA ILE A 246 9.71 -0.51 35.97
C ILE A 246 10.47 0.31 37.02
N LYS A 247 10.89 1.55 36.70
CA LYS A 247 11.58 2.44 37.67
C LYS A 247 10.64 2.86 38.79
N THR A 248 9.37 3.16 38.50
CA THR A 248 8.39 3.60 39.52
C THR A 248 7.91 2.48 40.44
N LYS A 249 8.07 1.22 40.03
CA LYS A 249 7.69 0.02 40.81
C LYS A 249 8.81 -0.53 41.70
N ARG A 250 10.05 -0.01 41.64
CA ARG A 250 11.07 -0.43 42.60
C ARG A 250 10.77 0.23 43.96
N PRO A 251 10.58 -0.55 45.04
CA PRO A 251 10.44 0.03 46.37
C PRO A 251 11.74 0.77 46.69
N THR A 252 11.63 2.05 46.97
CA THR A 252 12.70 2.80 47.63
C THR A 252 13.00 2.10 48.95
N THR A 253 14.11 1.36 49.01
CA THR A 253 14.63 0.85 50.29
C THR A 253 14.90 2.05 51.17
N ASN A 254 14.07 2.20 52.19
CA ASN A 254 14.11 3.27 53.18
C ASN A 254 15.39 3.10 54.01
N PRO A 255 16.33 4.07 54.02
CA PRO A 255 17.60 3.90 54.71
C PRO A 255 17.51 4.50 56.11
N LEU A 256 16.77 3.89 57.04
CA LEU A 256 16.85 4.26 58.46
C LEU A 256 16.58 3.06 59.38
N LEU A 257 17.42 2.98 60.42
CA LEU A 257 17.45 2.05 61.54
C LEU A 257 18.28 0.77 61.32
N ASN A 258 19.59 0.88 61.54
CA ASN A 258 20.26 0.00 62.49
C ASN A 258 21.48 0.72 63.08
N GLY A 259 21.31 1.20 64.30
CA GLY A 259 22.42 1.55 65.17
C GLY A 259 23.03 0.28 65.76
N THR A 260 24.36 0.33 65.90
CA THR A 260 25.17 -0.31 66.96
C THR A 260 24.91 -1.78 67.26
N ASP A 261 25.85 -2.67 66.90
CA ASP A 261 26.89 -2.99 67.89
C ASP A 261 28.13 -3.68 67.31
N LYS A 262 29.24 -3.40 67.99
CA LYS A 262 30.62 -3.84 67.74
C LYS A 262 30.83 -5.32 68.08
N LYS A 263 31.74 -5.99 67.34
CA LYS A 263 33.00 -6.64 67.81
C LYS A 263 33.43 -7.72 66.80
N GLN A 264 34.56 -7.50 66.11
CA GLN A 264 35.87 -8.13 66.37
C GLN A 264 35.88 -9.66 66.15
N SER A 265 36.58 -10.15 65.12
CA SER A 265 37.94 -10.69 65.26
C SER A 265 38.48 -11.32 63.96
N THR A 266 39.73 -10.98 63.62
CA THR A 266 40.82 -11.81 63.02
C THR A 266 40.53 -12.56 61.70
N GLN A 267 41.15 -12.19 60.56
CA GLN A 267 42.57 -12.36 60.18
C GLN A 267 43.00 -13.82 59.99
N TYR A 268 43.30 -14.21 58.75
CA TYR A 268 44.35 -15.13 58.23
C TYR A 268 44.21 -15.05 56.67
N ASP A 269 45.19 -14.52 55.90
CA ASP A 269 46.36 -15.22 55.33
C ASP A 269 45.97 -16.50 54.57
N LYS A 270 46.52 -16.93 53.44
CA LYS A 270 47.52 -16.52 52.45
C LYS A 270 47.49 -17.65 51.39
N GLU A 271 47.99 -17.36 50.19
CA GLU A 271 48.75 -18.28 49.30
C GLU A 271 48.23 -19.71 49.06
N SER A 272 47.85 -20.01 47.82
CA SER A 272 48.57 -20.88 46.88
C SER A 272 47.88 -20.91 45.52
#